data_AF-A0A846XZR0-F1
#
_entry.id   AF-A0A846XZR0-F1
#
_cell.length_a   1.000
_cell.length_b   1.000
_cell.length_c   1.000
_cell.angle_alpha   90.00
_cell.angle_beta   90.00
_cell.angle_gamma   90.00
#
_symmetry.space_group_name_H-M   'P 1'
#
loop_
_entity.id
_entity.type
_entity.pdbx_description
1 polymer ?
#
loop_
_entity_poly.entity_id
_entity_poly.type
_entity_poly.pdbx_seq_one_letter_code
_entity_poly.pdbx_strand_id
1 'polypeptide(L)'
;MNEWERDQIRSANDGLRATLDSIQGDFERELGELDEVQRKLAALQVRATSPNNLAIVTVNGSGMVTEIKVADDAFRRSTPQKLTTDINEAIRGGVDAATQARAKILEPLQTVADGMADLDEVLPGMPSMRELRQRFSEFQDGMS
;
A
#
# COMPACT_ATOMS: atom_id res chain seq x y z
N MET A 1 29.99 -21.35 42.53
CA MET A 1 29.69 -20.56 41.33
C MET A 1 30.85 -19.63 41.07
N ASN A 2 31.57 -19.89 40.00
CA ASN A 2 32.86 -19.28 39.72
C ASN A 2 32.66 -17.91 39.01
N GLU A 3 33.64 -17.00 39.07
CA GLU A 3 33.55 -15.70 38.37
C GLU A 3 33.37 -15.87 36.85
N TRP A 4 34.05 -16.85 36.26
CA TRP A 4 33.94 -17.15 34.83
C TRP A 4 32.53 -17.62 34.41
N GLU A 5 31.78 -18.32 35.28
CA GLU A 5 30.38 -18.71 35.01
C GLU A 5 29.45 -17.49 35.06
N ARG A 6 29.69 -16.55 35.98
CA ARG A 6 28.90 -15.32 36.09
C ARG A 6 29.12 -14.40 34.90
N ASP A 7 30.34 -14.31 34.40
CA ASP A 7 30.66 -13.47 33.24
C ASP A 7 30.12 -14.07 31.93
N GLN A 8 30.11 -15.40 31.78
CA GLN A 8 29.44 -16.04 30.64
C GLN A 8 27.92 -15.83 30.65
N ILE A 9 27.27 -15.96 31.81
CA ILE A 9 25.82 -15.72 31.92
C ILE A 9 25.48 -14.25 31.61
N ARG A 10 26.31 -13.30 32.07
CA ARG A 10 26.12 -11.88 31.77
C ARG A 10 26.29 -11.58 30.28
N SER A 11 27.36 -12.07 29.67
CA SER A 11 27.61 -11.90 28.23
C SER A 11 26.49 -12.50 27.37
N ALA A 12 25.99 -13.69 27.74
CA ALA A 12 24.85 -14.31 27.06
C ALA A 12 23.54 -13.49 27.23
N ASN A 13 23.33 -12.89 28.40
CA ASN A 13 22.16 -12.03 28.65
C ASN A 13 22.24 -10.74 27.84
N ASP A 14 23.41 -10.12 27.77
CA ASP A 14 23.63 -8.89 27.00
C ASP A 14 23.50 -9.14 25.49
N GLY A 15 23.98 -10.29 25.01
CA GLY A 15 23.74 -10.74 23.63
C GLY A 15 22.26 -10.93 23.32
N LEU A 16 21.50 -11.57 24.21
CA LEU A 16 20.06 -11.75 24.05
C LEU A 16 19.31 -10.41 24.04
N ARG A 17 19.68 -9.48 24.92
CA ARG A 17 19.11 -8.12 24.94
C ARG A 17 19.37 -7.38 23.64
N ALA A 18 20.61 -7.40 23.15
CA ALA A 18 20.95 -6.76 21.88
C ALA A 18 20.16 -7.35 20.70
N THR A 19 19.91 -8.66 20.69
CA THR A 19 19.05 -9.30 19.69
C THR A 19 17.60 -8.85 19.80
N LEU A 20 17.04 -8.79 21.02
CA LEU A 20 15.67 -8.30 21.24
C LEU A 20 15.52 -6.83 20.84
N ASP A 21 16.48 -5.99 21.19
CA ASP A 21 16.49 -4.57 20.82
C ASP A 21 16.55 -4.39 19.29
N SER A 22 17.33 -5.23 18.60
CA SER A 22 17.38 -5.24 17.14
C SER A 22 16.05 -5.63 16.52
N ILE A 23 15.42 -6.71 17.01
CA ILE A 23 14.12 -7.19 16.50
C ILE A 23 13.04 -6.12 16.74
N GLN A 24 13.02 -5.49 17.92
CA GLN A 24 12.09 -4.41 18.20
C GLN A 24 12.31 -3.22 17.26
N GLY A 25 13.56 -2.81 17.06
CA GLY A 25 13.89 -1.70 16.16
C GLY A 25 13.53 -1.97 14.70
N ASP A 26 13.64 -3.23 14.25
CA ASP A 26 13.21 -3.64 12.91
C ASP A 26 11.69 -3.63 12.78
N PHE A 27 10.97 -4.12 13.79
CA PHE A 27 9.51 -4.13 13.81
C PHE A 27 8.91 -2.71 13.85
N GLU A 28 9.47 -1.81 14.65
CA GLU A 28 9.06 -0.40 14.70
C GLU A 28 9.26 0.30 13.35
N ARG A 29 10.35 -0.02 12.65
CA ARG A 29 10.64 0.51 11.31
C ARG A 29 9.61 0.01 10.29
N GLU A 30 9.31 -1.28 10.30
CA GLU A 30 8.33 -1.90 9.40
C GLU A 30 6.92 -1.32 9.60
N LEU A 31 6.50 -1.10 10.86
CA LEU A 31 5.25 -0.40 11.17
C LEU A 31 5.22 1.03 10.63
N GLY A 32 6.34 1.76 10.74
CA GLY A 32 6.47 3.12 10.20
C GLY A 32 6.35 3.17 8.67
N GLU A 33 6.91 2.18 7.98
CA GLU A 33 6.82 2.06 6.52
C GLU A 33 5.38 1.76 6.07
N LEU A 34 4.67 0.88 6.78
CA LEU A 34 3.26 0.57 6.51
C LEU A 34 2.35 1.79 6.69
N ASP A 35 2.54 2.56 7.76
CA ASP A 35 1.80 3.78 8.04
C ASP A 35 2.04 4.83 6.94
N GLU A 36 3.27 4.96 6.45
CA GLU A 36 3.58 5.85 5.33
C GLU A 36 2.94 5.40 4.01
N VAL A 37 2.92 4.11 3.72
CA VAL A 37 2.20 3.54 2.56
C VAL A 37 0.70 3.84 2.68
N GLN A 38 0.11 3.62 3.85
CA GLN A 38 -1.30 3.91 4.09
C GLN A 38 -1.62 5.40 3.86
N ARG A 39 -0.79 6.32 4.38
CA ARG A 39 -0.93 7.76 4.14
C ARG A 39 -0.87 8.12 2.66
N LYS A 40 0.12 7.59 1.93
CA LYS A 40 0.27 7.83 0.49
C LYS A 40 -0.94 7.36 -0.30
N LEU A 41 -1.48 6.19 0.02
CA LEU A 41 -2.69 5.66 -0.62
C LEU A 41 -3.92 6.51 -0.33
N ALA A 42 -4.09 6.95 0.93
CA ALA A 42 -5.22 7.79 1.34
C ALA A 42 -5.18 9.17 0.69
N ALA A 43 -3.98 9.74 0.50
CA ALA A 43 -3.78 11.05 -0.12
C ALA A 43 -3.73 10.99 -1.66
N LEU A 44 -3.70 9.80 -2.27
CA LEU A 44 -3.54 9.65 -3.72
C LEU A 44 -4.73 10.26 -4.46
N GLN A 45 -4.43 11.28 -5.26
CA GLN A 45 -5.33 11.89 -6.22
C GLN A 45 -4.60 12.11 -7.55
N VAL A 46 -5.28 11.76 -8.63
CA VAL A 46 -4.79 11.93 -10.01
C VAL A 46 -5.73 12.87 -10.74
N ARG A 47 -5.16 13.80 -11.52
CA ARG A 47 -5.92 14.70 -12.39
C ARG A 47 -5.64 14.34 -13.84
N ALA A 48 -6.68 14.05 -14.58
CA ALA A 48 -6.63 13.82 -16.01
C ALA A 48 -7.38 14.94 -16.75
N THR A 49 -6.76 15.49 -17.77
CA THR A 49 -7.34 16.57 -18.56
C THR A 49 -7.86 15.99 -19.87
N SER A 50 -9.07 16.39 -20.26
CA SER A 50 -9.64 16.01 -21.54
C SER A 50 -8.85 16.62 -22.70
N PRO A 51 -8.98 16.06 -23.91
CA PRO A 51 -8.50 16.72 -25.11
C PRO A 51 -8.97 18.18 -25.17
N ASN A 52 -8.09 19.07 -25.64
CA ASN A 52 -8.33 20.51 -25.74
C ASN A 52 -8.62 21.25 -24.42
N ASN A 53 -8.31 20.67 -23.26
CA ASN A 53 -8.52 21.30 -21.94
C ASN A 53 -9.98 21.71 -21.69
N LEU A 54 -10.95 20.89 -22.14
CA LEU A 54 -12.37 21.16 -21.96
C LEU A 54 -12.90 20.72 -20.59
N ALA A 55 -12.26 19.72 -19.98
CA ALA A 55 -12.56 19.27 -18.65
C ALA A 55 -11.33 18.71 -17.92
N ILE A 56 -11.35 18.78 -16.60
CA ILE A 56 -10.37 18.15 -15.70
C ILE A 56 -11.15 17.18 -14.81
N VAL A 57 -10.71 15.92 -14.78
CA VAL A 57 -11.28 14.84 -13.97
C VAL A 57 -10.30 14.51 -12.85
N THR A 58 -10.78 14.54 -11.61
CA THR A 58 -10.00 14.11 -10.43
C THR A 58 -10.44 12.70 -10.01
N VAL A 59 -9.49 11.77 -9.95
CA VAL A 59 -9.69 10.38 -9.55
C VAL A 59 -8.89 10.10 -8.29
N ASN A 60 -9.48 9.45 -7.29
CA ASN A 60 -8.78 9.08 -6.05
C ASN A 60 -8.00 7.75 -6.22
N GLY A 61 -7.24 7.35 -5.19
CA GLY A 61 -6.47 6.11 -5.20
C GLY A 61 -7.28 4.81 -5.32
N SER A 62 -8.61 4.84 -5.16
CA SER A 62 -9.48 3.68 -5.41
C SER A 62 -9.97 3.60 -6.86
N GLY A 63 -9.61 4.55 -7.72
CA GLY A 63 -10.12 4.63 -9.09
C GLY A 63 -11.49 5.30 -9.20
N MET A 64 -11.99 5.95 -8.13
CA MET A 64 -13.27 6.64 -8.14
C MET A 64 -13.10 8.10 -8.58
N VAL A 65 -13.96 8.56 -9.48
CA VAL A 65 -14.05 9.97 -9.85
C VAL A 65 -14.64 10.75 -8.69
N THR A 66 -13.90 11.74 -8.20
CA THR A 66 -14.29 12.59 -7.06
C THR A 66 -14.71 13.99 -7.48
N GLU A 67 -14.24 14.44 -8.65
CA GLU A 67 -14.55 15.76 -9.18
C GLU A 67 -14.42 15.77 -10.70
N ILE A 68 -15.30 16.52 -11.37
CA ILE A 68 -15.16 16.88 -12.78
C ILE A 68 -15.37 18.39 -12.88
N LYS A 69 -14.36 19.10 -13.39
CA LYS A 69 -14.44 20.53 -13.70
C LYS A 69 -14.51 20.70 -15.20
N VAL A 70 -15.60 21.25 -15.71
CA VAL A 70 -15.75 21.62 -17.11
C VAL A 70 -15.34 23.07 -17.28
N ALA A 71 -14.59 23.39 -18.33
CA ALA A 71 -14.18 24.76 -18.63
C ALA A 71 -15.40 25.64 -18.98
N ASP A 72 -15.39 26.89 -18.54
CA ASP A 72 -16.53 27.83 -18.73
C ASP A 72 -16.89 28.03 -20.21
N ASP A 73 -15.92 27.90 -21.11
CA ASP A 73 -16.08 28.04 -22.55
C ASP A 73 -16.28 26.72 -23.31
N ALA A 74 -16.36 25.58 -22.59
CA ALA A 74 -16.43 24.26 -23.21
C ALA A 74 -17.64 24.09 -24.14
N PHE A 75 -18.80 24.61 -23.75
CA PHE A 75 -20.02 24.57 -24.57
C PHE A 75 -19.98 25.48 -25.81
N ARG A 76 -19.05 26.45 -25.85
CA ARG A 76 -18.80 27.27 -27.05
C ARG A 76 -17.83 26.59 -28.00
N ARG A 77 -16.90 25.79 -27.45
CA ARG A 77 -15.78 25.15 -28.18
C ARG A 77 -16.07 23.72 -28.60
N SER A 78 -17.15 23.12 -28.10
CA SER A 78 -17.52 21.73 -28.33
C SER A 78 -19.03 21.54 -28.36
N THR A 79 -19.45 20.37 -28.84
CA THR A 79 -20.85 19.93 -28.73
C THR A 79 -21.01 19.07 -27.48
N PRO A 80 -22.22 18.92 -26.91
CA PRO A 80 -22.45 18.04 -25.78
C PRO A 80 -21.97 16.61 -26.03
N GLN A 81 -22.17 16.09 -27.25
CA GLN A 81 -21.72 14.77 -27.65
C GLN A 81 -20.19 14.66 -27.60
N LYS A 82 -19.47 15.63 -28.18
CA LYS A 82 -18.01 15.62 -28.23
C LYS A 82 -17.39 15.84 -26.85
N LEU A 83 -17.93 16.78 -26.06
CA LEU A 83 -17.51 17.01 -24.68
C LEU A 83 -17.67 15.75 -23.82
N THR A 84 -18.75 15.00 -23.99
CA THR A 84 -18.97 13.73 -23.27
C THR A 84 -17.92 12.68 -23.65
N THR A 85 -17.58 12.58 -24.95
CA THR A 85 -16.49 11.70 -25.41
C THR A 85 -15.15 12.10 -24.78
N ASP A 86 -14.81 13.38 -24.81
CA ASP A 86 -13.56 13.92 -24.29
C ASP A 86 -13.45 13.73 -22.75
N ILE A 87 -14.55 13.89 -22.02
CA ILE A 87 -14.62 13.61 -20.58
C ILE A 87 -14.43 12.12 -20.31
N ASN A 88 -15.10 11.23 -21.05
CA ASN A 88 -14.96 9.79 -20.88
C ASN A 88 -13.53 9.31 -21.16
N GLU A 89 -12.85 9.92 -22.13
CA GLU A 89 -11.42 9.67 -22.37
C GLU A 89 -10.56 10.10 -21.17
N ALA A 90 -10.79 11.30 -20.63
CA ALA A 90 -10.10 11.76 -19.42
C ALA A 90 -10.37 10.86 -18.20
N ILE A 91 -11.60 10.36 -18.03
CA ILE A 91 -11.93 9.43 -16.95
C ILE A 91 -11.11 8.15 -17.07
N ARG A 92 -11.09 7.51 -18.26
CA ARG A 92 -10.32 6.28 -18.47
C ARG A 92 -8.84 6.50 -18.18
N GLY A 93 -8.26 7.56 -18.75
CA GLY A 93 -6.86 7.92 -18.50
C GLY A 93 -6.57 8.20 -17.02
N GLY A 94 -7.50 8.86 -16.31
CA GLY A 94 -7.38 9.11 -14.87
C GLY A 94 -7.44 7.84 -14.03
N VAL A 95 -8.31 6.89 -14.36
CA VAL A 95 -8.41 5.58 -13.70
C VAL A 95 -7.16 4.74 -13.93
N ASP A 96 -6.66 4.70 -15.17
CA ASP A 96 -5.43 3.98 -15.49
C ASP A 96 -4.22 4.57 -14.75
N ALA A 97 -4.10 5.90 -14.73
CA ALA A 97 -3.05 6.59 -14.02
C ALA A 97 -3.15 6.41 -12.49
N ALA A 98 -4.36 6.41 -11.92
CA ALA A 98 -4.56 6.11 -10.50
C ALA A 98 -4.16 4.67 -10.16
N THR A 99 -4.47 3.72 -11.03
CA THR A 99 -4.08 2.30 -10.88
C THR A 99 -2.56 2.15 -10.90
N GLN A 100 -1.89 2.80 -11.86
CA GLN A 100 -0.42 2.77 -11.96
C GLN A 100 0.25 3.47 -10.76
N ALA A 101 -0.27 4.62 -10.32
CA ALA A 101 0.24 5.32 -9.16
C ALA A 101 0.09 4.48 -7.88
N ARG A 102 -1.05 3.81 -7.72
CA ARG A 102 -1.27 2.87 -6.62
C ARG A 102 -0.30 1.69 -6.65
N ALA A 103 -0.07 1.10 -7.82
CA ALA A 103 0.90 0.00 -7.96
C ALA A 103 2.30 0.41 -7.52
N LYS A 104 2.76 1.61 -7.90
CA LYS A 104 4.06 2.16 -7.46
C LYS A 104 4.14 2.38 -5.95
N ILE A 105 3.05 2.79 -5.31
CA ILE A 105 3.03 2.97 -3.84
C ILE A 105 3.13 1.61 -3.13
N LEU A 106 2.57 0.55 -3.72
CA LEU A 106 2.55 -0.80 -3.15
C LEU A 106 3.77 -1.65 -3.51
N GLU A 107 4.60 -1.23 -4.45
CA GLU A 107 5.80 -1.95 -4.91
C GLU A 107 6.73 -2.41 -3.77
N PRO A 108 7.06 -1.57 -2.75
CA PRO A 108 7.92 -2.01 -1.66
C PRO A 108 7.32 -3.16 -0.84
N LEU A 109 6.00 -3.17 -0.69
CA LEU A 109 5.30 -4.21 0.08
C LEU A 109 5.24 -5.55 -0.66
N GLN A 110 5.26 -5.53 -1.99
CA GLN A 110 5.35 -6.74 -2.80
C GLN A 110 6.70 -7.43 -2.61
N THR A 111 7.79 -6.66 -2.59
CA THR A 111 9.13 -7.21 -2.31
C THR A 111 9.24 -7.85 -0.92
N VAL A 112 8.62 -7.23 0.09
CA VAL A 112 8.55 -7.81 1.44
C VAL A 112 7.71 -9.09 1.44
N ALA A 113 6.54 -9.08 0.81
CA ALA A 113 5.66 -10.24 0.73
C ALA A 113 6.31 -11.43 0.00
N ASP A 114 7.05 -11.17 -1.08
CA ASP A 114 7.79 -12.18 -1.83
C ASP A 114 8.95 -12.76 -0.98
N GLY A 115 9.73 -11.91 -0.32
CA GLY A 115 10.79 -12.37 0.59
C GLY A 115 10.27 -13.17 1.80
N MET A 116 9.10 -12.83 2.33
CA MET A 116 8.44 -13.62 3.38
C MET A 116 7.92 -14.96 2.86
N ALA A 117 7.44 -15.02 1.62
CA ALA A 117 7.02 -16.29 1.00
C ALA A 117 8.20 -17.25 0.80
N ASP A 118 9.39 -16.73 0.50
CA ASP A 118 10.62 -17.53 0.40
C ASP A 118 11.08 -18.06 1.78
N LEU A 119 10.80 -17.35 2.89
CA LEU A 119 11.14 -17.82 4.25
C LEU A 119 10.32 -19.04 4.71
N ASP A 120 9.09 -19.21 4.20
CA ASP A 120 8.28 -20.42 4.42
C ASP A 120 8.96 -21.68 3.86
N GLU A 121 9.77 -21.56 2.81
CA GLU A 121 10.51 -22.68 2.22
C GLU A 121 11.75 -23.08 3.05
N VAL A 122 12.28 -22.15 3.85
CA VAL A 122 13.52 -22.33 4.63
C VAL A 122 13.24 -22.84 6.06
N LEU A 123 12.09 -22.49 6.66
CA LEU A 123 11.66 -22.98 7.98
C LEU A 123 10.37 -23.82 7.92
N PRO A 124 10.46 -25.14 7.67
CA PRO A 124 9.28 -26.01 7.70
C PRO A 124 8.71 -26.10 9.13
N GLY A 125 7.48 -25.61 9.33
CA GLY A 125 6.72 -25.81 10.58
C GLY A 125 6.00 -24.59 11.15
N MET A 126 6.12 -23.40 10.56
CA MET A 126 5.26 -22.26 10.90
C MET A 126 4.02 -22.26 9.99
N PRO A 127 2.82 -21.92 10.53
CA PRO A 127 1.64 -21.75 9.69
C PRO A 127 1.87 -20.59 8.72
N SER A 128 1.64 -20.83 7.44
CA SER A 128 1.89 -19.80 6.42
C SER A 128 1.01 -18.57 6.68
N MET A 129 1.48 -17.39 6.28
CA MET A 129 0.67 -16.15 6.34
C MET A 129 -0.63 -16.24 5.51
N ARG A 130 -0.71 -17.22 4.59
CA ARG A 130 -1.95 -17.59 3.88
C ARG A 130 -2.95 -18.28 4.80
N GLU A 131 -2.51 -19.24 5.60
CA GLU A 131 -3.36 -19.93 6.59
C GLU A 131 -3.84 -18.99 7.70
N LEU A 132 -3.00 -18.07 8.17
CA LEU A 132 -3.41 -17.07 9.18
C LEU A 132 -4.48 -16.12 8.65
N ARG A 133 -4.37 -15.66 7.39
CA ARG A 133 -5.41 -14.85 6.74
C ARG A 133 -6.73 -15.61 6.62
N GLN A 134 -6.68 -16.88 6.23
CA GLN A 134 -7.86 -17.73 6.10
C GLN A 134 -8.56 -17.93 7.46
N ARG A 135 -7.79 -18.19 8.52
CA ARG A 135 -8.32 -18.31 9.89
C ARG A 135 -8.92 -17.01 10.42
N PHE A 136 -8.33 -15.85 10.08
CA PHE A 136 -8.87 -14.55 10.47
C PHE A 136 -10.18 -14.23 9.74
N SER A 137 -10.32 -14.58 8.46
CA SER A 137 -11.59 -14.44 7.73
C SER A 137 -12.69 -15.35 8.29
N GLU A 138 -12.36 -16.60 8.64
CA GLU A 138 -13.29 -17.54 9.26
C GLU A 138 -13.77 -17.06 10.64
N PHE A 139 -12.93 -16.32 11.37
CA PHE A 139 -13.29 -15.72 12.65
C PHE A 139 -14.26 -14.53 12.52
N GLN A 140 -14.23 -13.79 11.40
CA GLN A 140 -15.17 -12.69 11.14
C GLN A 140 -16.53 -13.20 10.65
N ASP A 141 -16.56 -14.27 9.85
CA ASP A 141 -17.81 -14.87 9.35
C ASP A 141 -18.60 -15.64 10.43
N GLY A 142 -17.94 -16.05 11.52
CA GLY A 142 -18.58 -16.72 12.67
C GLY A 142 -19.26 -15.79 13.68
N MET A 143 -19.18 -14.46 13.51
CA MET A 143 -19.81 -13.46 14.39
C MET A 143 -20.96 -12.67 13.74
N SER A 144 -21.48 -13.11 12.59
CA SER A 144 -22.72 -12.56 11.99
C SER A 144 -23.89 -13.53 12.10
#